data_AF-A0A660R3V9-F1
#
_entry.id   AF-A0A660R3V9-F1
#
_cell.length_a   1.000
_cell.length_b   1.000
_cell.length_c   1.000
_cell.angle_alpha   90.00
_cell.angle_beta   90.00
_cell.angle_gamma   90.00
#
_symmetry.space_group_name_H-M   'P 1'
#
loop_
_entity.id
_entity.type
_entity.pdbx_description
1 polymer ?
#
loop_
_entity_poly.entity_id
_entity_poly.type
_entity_poly.pdbx_seq_one_letter_code
_entity_poly.pdbx_strand_id
1 'polypeptide(L)'
;MKIRLAIAAMVVAVGFAAHAGTNTIAYWRFEEGTAGWEHAGDLDNWYQDSSGNGNHLSNPAPDRRPMATADRPFMSIPPTGADNNLALDFDGDSNDEDELGTYGPGNKMIESYMFTNGWTVECSFKLHSLGWDVLVGKDGRRGDLGGVSSGHPPFVLRIDNGTRNRGRLFSQFVDNDNNVDANFSFSSDPIDLNKWYSAAVTYDNLVLRLYLKAEGYDDYILMDSKVATSGASFGQYNRSWTVGRGMWNGGASDYIDGLVDEVRISNVALDPTDFINAVVVSNSASLVGPTCSIDAGQFYWSSTNDAFYAVERSANLISNDWQTVTNGITATPNTNSVPLPSPEQESEFYRLVVSNGVWPIPTKTVVLTFDDAVQSHLDYVAPLLTNYGFRATFFITSLWMGDTVNFMSWEDIAALHQMGFEIGNHTSDHYDYSLASTTNRLRDTLNSVTVNLASNGLPTPVSFAWPMNNFSPECRQVLMDEGYLFARRGMQPEEPYGENRFGPLYDPTKHDPLLIPTTADAYPDWTMDHFKAVMAQATPGKVIVLQFHGVPDVAHPWVSTPPVMFEQYMAYLAEEGFNVVAMCDLASYVDSGFDTHDPTLLIRWPVWP
;
A
#
# COMPACT_ATOMS: atom_id res chain seq x y z
N MET A 1 -36.01 -27.68 -14.48
CA MET A 1 -35.93 -27.81 -13.01
C MET A 1 -35.79 -26.40 -12.45
N LYS A 2 -36.80 -25.88 -11.75
CA LYS A 2 -36.81 -24.50 -11.23
C LYS A 2 -36.00 -24.46 -9.93
N ILE A 3 -34.82 -23.85 -9.94
CA ILE A 3 -34.07 -23.54 -8.72
C ILE A 3 -34.53 -22.15 -8.26
N ARG A 4 -35.09 -22.09 -7.04
CA ARG A 4 -35.45 -20.84 -6.35
C ARG A 4 -34.20 -20.34 -5.64
N LEU A 5 -33.69 -19.18 -6.02
CA LEU A 5 -32.73 -18.44 -5.19
C LEU A 5 -33.52 -17.66 -4.12
N ALA A 6 -33.17 -17.86 -2.85
CA ALA A 6 -33.69 -17.07 -1.74
C ALA A 6 -32.83 -15.80 -1.61
N ILE A 7 -33.42 -14.64 -1.88
CA ILE A 7 -32.85 -13.34 -1.53
C ILE A 7 -33.52 -12.92 -0.21
N ALA A 8 -32.75 -12.91 0.87
CA ALA A 8 -33.18 -12.34 2.14
C ALA A 8 -32.80 -10.86 2.17
N ALA A 9 -33.75 -9.99 1.86
CA ALA A 9 -33.66 -8.56 2.15
C ALA A 9 -34.23 -8.34 3.55
N MET A 10 -33.36 -8.02 4.52
CA MET A 10 -33.77 -7.62 5.86
C MET A 10 -33.79 -6.09 5.90
N VAL A 11 -34.99 -5.50 5.93
CA VAL A 11 -35.19 -4.08 6.22
C VAL A 11 -35.32 -3.92 7.73
N VAL A 12 -34.36 -3.26 8.36
CA VAL A 12 -34.52 -2.69 9.70
C VAL A 12 -34.40 -1.19 9.57
N ALA A 13 -35.46 -0.47 9.93
CA ALA A 13 -35.43 0.98 10.08
C ALA A 13 -35.31 1.29 11.58
N VAL A 14 -34.16 1.79 12.05
CA VAL A 14 -34.02 2.52 13.33
C VAL A 14 -32.77 3.43 13.28
N GLY A 15 -32.95 4.71 13.62
CA GLY A 15 -32.03 5.60 14.34
C GLY A 15 -30.59 5.80 13.85
N PHE A 16 -30.20 7.07 13.61
CA PHE A 16 -28.81 7.47 13.47
C PHE A 16 -28.02 7.09 14.73
N ALA A 17 -27.20 6.04 14.63
CA ALA A 17 -26.05 5.79 15.49
C ALA A 17 -24.84 5.65 14.57
N ALA A 18 -23.78 6.40 14.86
CA ALA A 18 -22.53 6.38 14.12
C ALA A 18 -22.02 4.93 14.06
N HIS A 19 -21.87 4.38 12.86
CA HIS A 19 -21.29 3.06 12.67
C HIS A 19 -19.79 3.14 12.93
N ALA A 20 -19.36 2.79 14.13
CA ALA A 20 -18.01 2.29 14.33
C ALA A 20 -17.90 0.94 13.59
N GLY A 21 -16.86 0.75 12.79
CA GLY A 21 -16.67 -0.47 12.01
C GLY A 21 -16.53 -1.70 12.91
N THR A 22 -16.69 -2.90 12.35
CA THR A 22 -16.59 -4.20 13.06
C THR A 22 -15.25 -4.43 13.77
N ASN A 23 -14.25 -3.60 13.48
CA ASN A 23 -12.89 -3.70 14.00
C ASN A 23 -12.58 -2.67 15.11
N THR A 24 -13.46 -1.69 15.35
CA THR A 24 -13.25 -0.69 16.39
C THR A 24 -13.64 -1.25 17.76
N ILE A 25 -12.70 -1.25 18.69
CA ILE A 25 -12.87 -1.79 20.05
C ILE A 25 -13.30 -0.70 21.02
N ALA A 26 -12.71 0.48 20.93
CA ALA A 26 -13.15 1.67 21.66
C ALA A 26 -12.96 2.91 20.80
N TYR A 27 -13.86 3.87 20.95
CA TYR A 27 -13.78 5.14 20.25
C TYR A 27 -14.36 6.27 21.10
N TRP A 28 -13.52 7.21 21.51
CA TRP A 28 -13.89 8.35 22.34
C TRP A 28 -13.74 9.63 21.53
N ARG A 29 -14.87 10.28 21.30
CA ARG A 29 -14.99 11.51 20.49
C ARG A 29 -15.01 12.79 21.32
N PHE A 30 -15.26 12.66 22.62
CA PHE A 30 -15.32 13.76 23.58
C PHE A 30 -16.31 14.89 23.24
N GLU A 31 -17.46 14.50 22.68
CA GLU A 31 -18.55 15.42 22.32
C GLU A 31 -19.44 15.77 23.51
N GLU A 32 -19.15 15.23 24.69
CA GLU A 32 -19.96 15.41 25.89
C GLU A 32 -19.56 16.67 26.67
N GLY A 33 -20.50 17.59 26.86
CA GLY A 33 -20.34 18.74 27.76
C GLY A 33 -20.62 20.08 27.09
N THR A 34 -19.92 21.13 27.54
CA THR A 34 -20.08 22.49 27.02
C THR A 34 -18.72 23.17 27.01
N ALA A 35 -18.33 23.73 25.86
CA ALA A 35 -17.05 24.43 25.73
C ALA A 35 -16.86 25.50 26.83
N GLY A 36 -15.67 25.51 27.44
CA GLY A 36 -15.30 26.39 28.55
C GLY A 36 -15.75 25.90 29.93
N TRP A 37 -16.34 24.70 30.02
CA TRP A 37 -16.74 24.08 31.29
C TRP A 37 -16.15 22.68 31.39
N GLU A 38 -15.80 22.28 32.61
CA GLU A 38 -15.61 20.86 32.93
C GLU A 38 -16.91 20.10 32.67
N HIS A 39 -16.78 18.87 32.18
CA HIS A 39 -17.95 18.02 31.96
C HIS A 39 -18.66 17.76 33.29
N ALA A 40 -19.85 18.35 33.51
CA ALA A 40 -20.57 18.32 34.79
C ALA A 40 -21.99 17.71 34.67
N GLY A 41 -22.07 16.43 34.27
CA GLY A 41 -23.01 15.42 34.75
C GLY A 41 -24.53 15.57 34.54
N ASP A 42 -25.10 14.54 33.90
CA ASP A 42 -26.43 14.00 34.14
C ASP A 42 -26.37 12.46 34.30
N LEU A 43 -26.19 12.00 35.54
CA LEU A 43 -26.28 10.59 35.98
C LEU A 43 -25.26 9.60 35.40
N ASP A 44 -24.40 10.02 34.48
CA ASP A 44 -23.36 9.18 33.87
C ASP A 44 -22.04 9.97 33.82
N ASN A 45 -21.15 9.74 34.80
CA ASN A 45 -19.84 10.41 34.96
C ASN A 45 -18.80 9.98 33.91
N TRP A 46 -19.21 9.73 32.66
CA TRP A 46 -18.36 9.09 31.66
C TRP A 46 -18.43 9.73 30.28
N TYR A 47 -17.30 9.66 29.57
CA TYR A 47 -17.16 10.00 28.16
C TYR A 47 -17.50 8.77 27.33
N GLN A 48 -18.38 8.93 26.35
CA GLN A 48 -19.00 7.80 25.67
C GLN A 48 -18.02 7.07 24.75
N ASP A 49 -17.97 5.75 24.90
CA ASP A 49 -17.45 4.87 23.87
C ASP A 49 -18.45 4.80 22.71
N SER A 50 -18.17 5.59 21.68
CA SER A 50 -18.90 5.67 20.43
C SER A 50 -18.79 4.38 19.59
N SER A 51 -17.94 3.42 19.98
CA SER A 51 -17.92 2.10 19.33
C SER A 51 -19.13 1.23 19.68
N GLY A 52 -19.83 1.57 20.78
CA GLY A 52 -20.94 0.77 21.29
C GLY A 52 -20.51 -0.44 22.14
N ASN A 53 -19.21 -0.64 22.37
CA ASN A 53 -18.68 -1.75 23.17
C ASN A 53 -18.66 -1.49 24.69
N GLY A 54 -19.07 -0.29 25.13
CA GLY A 54 -19.23 0.06 26.55
C GLY A 54 -17.92 0.36 27.30
N ASN A 55 -16.83 0.65 26.56
CA ASN A 55 -15.53 1.01 27.12
C ASN A 55 -15.45 2.50 27.49
N HIS A 56 -16.49 3.03 28.13
CA HIS A 56 -16.56 4.44 28.49
C HIS A 56 -15.36 4.89 29.35
N LEU A 57 -14.87 6.11 29.12
CA LEU A 57 -13.84 6.70 29.97
C LEU A 57 -14.49 7.51 31.09
N SER A 58 -13.79 7.65 32.20
CA SER A 58 -14.18 8.52 33.31
C SER A 58 -12.93 9.09 33.97
N ASN A 59 -13.10 10.12 34.78
CA ASN A 59 -12.06 10.63 35.66
C ASN A 59 -12.31 10.09 37.09
N PRO A 60 -11.28 9.64 37.84
CA PRO A 60 -11.44 9.12 39.19
C PRO A 60 -11.83 10.21 40.22
N ALA A 61 -11.56 11.48 39.91
CA ALA A 61 -11.88 12.68 40.68
C ALA A 61 -12.91 13.57 39.93
N PRO A 62 -14.15 13.72 40.45
CA PRO A 62 -15.22 14.41 39.72
C PRO A 62 -15.05 15.92 39.55
N ASP A 63 -14.16 16.55 40.31
CA ASP A 63 -13.88 18.00 40.35
C ASP A 63 -12.59 18.41 39.65
N ARG A 64 -12.00 17.48 38.87
CA ARG A 64 -10.70 17.69 38.23
C ARG A 64 -10.68 17.11 36.82
N ARG A 65 -11.72 17.41 36.04
CA ARG A 65 -11.88 16.86 34.69
C ARG A 65 -11.20 17.78 33.68
N PRO A 66 -10.72 17.25 32.54
CA PRO A 66 -10.28 18.10 31.45
C PRO A 66 -11.43 18.98 30.96
N MET A 67 -11.11 20.20 30.57
CA MET A 67 -12.10 21.17 30.13
C MET A 67 -12.53 20.88 28.69
N ALA A 68 -13.83 20.92 28.41
CA ALA A 68 -14.28 20.87 27.01
C ALA A 68 -13.93 22.18 26.31
N THR A 69 -13.48 22.11 25.06
CA THR A 69 -13.14 23.27 24.24
C THR A 69 -13.70 23.14 22.83
N ALA A 70 -13.99 24.26 22.18
CA ALA A 70 -14.41 24.31 20.78
C ALA A 70 -13.22 24.39 19.80
N ASP A 71 -11.99 24.50 20.30
CA ASP A 71 -10.78 24.34 19.51
C ASP A 71 -10.59 22.86 19.20
N ARG A 72 -10.64 22.51 17.92
CA ARG A 72 -10.80 21.13 17.43
C ARG A 72 -10.02 20.92 16.13
N PRO A 73 -9.56 19.70 15.83
CA PRO A 73 -8.70 19.42 14.69
C PRO A 73 -9.41 19.60 13.34
N PHE A 74 -10.74 19.41 13.29
CA PHE A 74 -11.54 19.56 12.08
C PHE A 74 -13.02 19.76 12.44
N MET A 75 -13.82 20.25 11.48
CA MET A 75 -15.25 20.58 11.69
C MET A 75 -16.16 19.35 11.73
N SER A 76 -15.78 18.29 11.02
CA SER A 76 -16.53 17.05 10.90
C SER A 76 -15.56 15.91 10.69
N ILE A 77 -15.85 14.74 11.25
CA ILE A 77 -15.08 13.51 11.09
C ILE A 77 -15.03 13.15 9.59
N PRO A 78 -13.86 13.25 8.92
CA PRO A 78 -13.84 13.10 7.48
C PRO A 78 -14.44 11.77 6.99
N PRO A 79 -14.15 10.58 7.58
CA PRO A 79 -14.75 9.30 7.17
C PRO A 79 -16.28 9.20 7.29
N THR A 80 -16.88 9.85 8.29
CA THR A 80 -18.29 9.62 8.64
C THR A 80 -19.18 10.82 8.38
N GLY A 81 -18.59 12.01 8.20
CA GLY A 81 -19.29 13.29 8.18
C GLY A 81 -19.93 13.67 9.52
N ALA A 82 -19.68 12.92 10.60
CA ALA A 82 -20.21 13.25 11.92
C ALA A 82 -19.66 14.61 12.37
N ASP A 83 -20.51 15.44 12.98
CA ASP A 83 -20.08 16.73 13.52
C ASP A 83 -19.01 16.50 14.59
N ASN A 84 -17.87 17.18 14.47
CA ASN A 84 -16.89 17.29 15.55
C ASN A 84 -17.15 18.64 16.22
N ASN A 85 -17.64 18.63 17.46
CA ASN A 85 -17.99 19.85 18.17
C ASN A 85 -16.99 20.28 19.22
N LEU A 86 -16.42 19.31 19.95
CA LEU A 86 -15.61 19.55 21.13
C LEU A 86 -14.33 18.71 21.11
N ALA A 87 -13.28 19.25 21.72
CA ALA A 87 -12.11 18.49 22.17
C ALA A 87 -11.94 18.66 23.69
N LEU A 88 -11.00 17.93 24.28
CA LEU A 88 -10.63 18.08 25.69
C LEU A 88 -9.31 18.80 25.84
N ASP A 89 -9.28 19.79 26.72
CA ASP A 89 -8.12 20.57 27.11
C ASP A 89 -7.61 20.11 28.47
N PHE A 90 -6.35 19.66 28.49
CA PHE A 90 -5.63 19.16 29.66
C PHE A 90 -4.55 20.19 30.04
N ASP A 91 -4.41 20.46 31.34
CA ASP A 91 -3.54 21.51 31.88
C ASP A 91 -2.12 21.03 32.27
N GLY A 92 -1.91 19.71 32.26
CA GLY A 92 -0.64 19.06 32.59
C GLY A 92 -0.24 19.15 34.06
N ASP A 93 -1.10 19.63 34.96
CA ASP A 93 -0.82 19.66 36.39
C ASP A 93 -1.06 18.29 37.02
N SER A 94 0.05 17.61 37.30
CA SER A 94 0.07 16.35 38.06
C SER A 94 -0.61 16.40 39.45
N ASN A 95 -0.91 17.57 40.00
CA ASN A 95 -1.66 17.72 41.25
C ASN A 95 -3.18 17.72 41.05
N ASP A 96 -3.64 18.09 39.85
CA ASP A 96 -5.05 18.14 39.50
C ASP A 96 -5.52 16.86 38.78
N GLU A 97 -4.64 15.99 38.27
CA GLU A 97 -5.04 14.65 37.77
C GLU A 97 -6.22 14.72 36.77
N ASP A 98 -6.13 15.63 35.79
CA ASP A 98 -7.12 15.87 34.74
C ASP A 98 -7.18 14.76 33.67
N GLU A 99 -6.99 13.53 34.11
CA GLU A 99 -6.90 12.34 33.28
C GLU A 99 -8.24 11.69 32.97
N LEU A 100 -8.24 10.85 31.94
CA LEU A 100 -9.32 9.92 31.66
C LEU A 100 -8.81 8.49 31.63
N GLY A 101 -9.63 7.58 32.12
CA GLY A 101 -9.36 6.15 32.01
C GLY A 101 -10.62 5.32 31.97
N THR A 102 -10.48 4.07 31.59
CA THR A 102 -11.56 3.05 31.59
C THR A 102 -11.94 2.61 33.01
N TYR A 103 -11.91 3.55 33.97
CA TYR A 103 -12.18 3.34 35.38
C TYR A 103 -13.65 2.99 35.66
N GLY A 104 -13.88 2.50 36.88
CA GLY A 104 -15.22 2.28 37.42
C GLY A 104 -15.61 0.81 37.53
N PRO A 105 -16.87 0.52 37.95
CA PRO A 105 -17.33 -0.83 38.21
C PRO A 105 -17.66 -1.61 36.92
N GLY A 106 -17.21 -2.88 36.89
CA GLY A 106 -17.46 -3.82 35.80
C GLY A 106 -16.24 -4.01 34.89
N ASN A 107 -15.95 -5.25 34.49
CA ASN A 107 -14.83 -5.54 33.58
C ASN A 107 -15.08 -4.86 32.23
N LYS A 108 -14.26 -3.88 31.88
CA LYS A 108 -14.26 -3.34 30.51
C LYS A 108 -13.56 -4.34 29.62
N MET A 109 -14.22 -4.74 28.53
CA MET A 109 -13.67 -5.78 27.65
C MET A 109 -12.27 -5.40 27.14
N ILE A 110 -12.05 -4.11 26.83
CA ILE A 110 -10.79 -3.61 26.28
C ILE A 110 -9.60 -3.76 27.25
N GLU A 111 -9.82 -3.80 28.56
CA GLU A 111 -8.75 -3.93 29.56
C GLU A 111 -8.06 -5.29 29.47
N SER A 112 -8.80 -6.33 29.09
CA SER A 112 -8.31 -7.70 28.96
C SER A 112 -8.27 -8.20 27.50
N TYR A 113 -8.51 -7.32 26.52
CA TYR A 113 -8.66 -7.71 25.13
C TYR A 113 -7.35 -8.23 24.53
N MET A 114 -7.46 -9.32 23.77
CA MET A 114 -6.35 -9.96 23.10
C MET A 114 -6.30 -9.54 21.63
N PHE A 115 -5.33 -8.69 21.30
CA PHE A 115 -5.11 -8.19 19.94
C PHE A 115 -4.29 -9.20 19.12
N THR A 116 -4.95 -10.23 18.60
CA THR A 116 -4.27 -11.32 17.86
C THR A 116 -4.07 -11.03 16.37
N ASN A 117 -4.80 -10.07 15.81
CA ASN A 117 -4.82 -9.77 14.37
C ASN A 117 -4.17 -8.40 14.06
N GLY A 118 -3.23 -7.98 14.90
CA GLY A 118 -2.72 -6.62 14.90
C GLY A 118 -3.65 -5.65 15.64
N TRP A 119 -3.32 -4.36 15.54
CA TRP A 119 -4.06 -3.28 16.21
C TRP A 119 -3.70 -1.92 15.62
N THR A 120 -4.58 -0.96 15.90
CA THR A 120 -4.37 0.46 15.60
C THR A 120 -4.78 1.31 16.79
N VAL A 121 -3.95 2.27 17.18
CA VAL A 121 -4.26 3.30 18.18
C VAL A 121 -4.12 4.67 17.53
N GLU A 122 -5.17 5.48 17.58
CA GLU A 122 -5.26 6.79 16.93
C GLU A 122 -5.69 7.85 17.95
N CYS A 123 -5.20 9.07 17.76
CA CYS A 123 -5.70 10.27 18.44
C CYS A 123 -5.37 11.52 17.63
N SER A 124 -6.16 12.57 17.80
CA SER A 124 -5.79 13.93 17.42
C SER A 124 -5.34 14.71 18.65
N PHE A 125 -4.36 15.59 18.49
CA PHE A 125 -3.78 16.32 19.61
C PHE A 125 -3.18 17.67 19.19
N LYS A 126 -3.06 18.59 20.15
CA LYS A 126 -2.40 19.89 20.01
C LYS A 126 -1.74 20.27 21.33
N LEU A 127 -0.42 20.47 21.32
CA LEU A 127 0.34 20.71 22.55
C LEU A 127 0.40 22.19 22.91
N HIS A 128 0.30 22.51 24.20
CA HIS A 128 0.57 23.84 24.73
C HIS A 128 2.04 24.01 25.13
N SER A 129 2.65 22.95 25.67
CA SER A 129 4.07 22.92 26.02
C SER A 129 4.72 21.57 25.65
N LEU A 130 6.06 21.50 25.73
CA LEU A 130 6.82 20.28 25.45
C LEU A 130 7.31 19.67 26.76
N GLY A 131 6.71 18.55 27.13
CA GLY A 131 7.02 17.73 28.28
C GLY A 131 7.18 16.25 27.91
N TRP A 132 7.04 15.40 28.93
CA TRP A 132 6.81 13.98 28.72
C TRP A 132 5.30 13.78 28.63
N ASP A 133 4.68 14.23 27.54
CA ASP A 133 3.22 14.37 27.45
C ASP A 133 2.58 13.12 26.87
N VAL A 134 1.81 12.37 27.65
CA VAL A 134 1.17 11.13 27.18
C VAL A 134 -0.23 11.42 26.63
N LEU A 135 -0.40 11.11 25.35
CA LEU A 135 -1.68 11.26 24.64
C LEU A 135 -2.60 10.08 24.98
N VAL A 136 -2.10 8.86 24.78
CA VAL A 136 -2.82 7.61 25.02
C VAL A 136 -1.88 6.61 25.71
N GLY A 137 -2.34 6.04 26.82
CA GLY A 137 -1.59 5.09 27.62
C GLY A 137 -2.36 3.80 27.88
N LYS A 138 -1.62 2.77 28.27
CA LYS A 138 -2.17 1.55 28.82
C LYS A 138 -1.52 1.29 30.17
N ASP A 139 -2.31 1.18 31.22
CA ASP A 139 -1.80 0.91 32.56
C ASP A 139 -1.23 -0.49 32.68
N GLY A 140 -0.15 -0.58 33.47
CA GLY A 140 0.56 -1.80 33.77
C GLY A 140 2.04 -1.56 33.95
N ARG A 141 2.74 -2.61 34.35
CA ARG A 141 4.19 -2.60 34.51
C ARG A 141 4.79 -3.80 33.80
N ARG A 142 5.83 -3.58 33.01
CA ARG A 142 6.70 -4.65 32.49
C ARG A 142 7.18 -5.53 33.66
N GLY A 143 6.76 -6.79 33.64
CA GLY A 143 7.00 -7.75 34.74
C GLY A 143 5.76 -8.20 35.50
N ASP A 144 4.62 -7.50 35.40
CA ASP A 144 3.33 -7.99 35.94
C ASP A 144 2.91 -9.34 35.31
N LEU A 145 3.45 -9.66 34.12
CA LEU A 145 3.27 -10.94 33.41
C LEU A 145 4.41 -11.96 33.64
N GLY A 146 5.27 -11.76 34.65
CA GLY A 146 6.34 -12.69 35.03
C GLY A 146 7.70 -12.47 34.33
N GLY A 147 7.93 -11.28 33.77
CA GLY A 147 9.15 -10.91 33.06
C GLY A 147 10.11 -9.98 33.82
N VAL A 148 11.12 -9.43 33.12
CA VAL A 148 12.08 -8.46 33.66
C VAL A 148 11.35 -7.21 34.13
N SER A 149 11.58 -6.84 35.39
CA SER A 149 11.06 -5.62 36.01
C SER A 149 11.58 -4.37 35.29
N SER A 150 10.68 -3.56 34.72
CA SER A 150 11.00 -2.19 34.31
C SER A 150 9.87 -1.22 34.72
N GLY A 151 10.11 0.07 34.52
CA GLY A 151 9.11 1.11 34.76
C GLY A 151 8.12 1.32 33.62
N HIS A 152 8.27 0.62 32.49
CA HIS A 152 7.53 0.93 31.26
C HIS A 152 6.10 0.34 31.26
N PRO A 153 5.12 1.09 30.73
CA PRO A 153 3.76 0.63 30.55
C PRO A 153 3.65 -0.35 29.36
N PRO A 154 2.59 -1.17 29.31
CA PRO A 154 2.27 -2.03 28.16
C PRO A 154 2.19 -1.32 26.82
N PHE A 155 1.70 -0.08 26.81
CA PHE A 155 1.66 0.79 25.65
C PHE A 155 1.72 2.25 26.09
N VAL A 156 2.37 3.06 25.27
CA VAL A 156 2.37 4.51 25.39
C VAL A 156 2.51 5.15 24.02
N LEU A 157 1.69 6.17 23.76
CA LEU A 157 1.88 7.17 22.71
C LEU A 157 2.04 8.52 23.39
N ARG A 158 3.23 9.13 23.25
CA ARG A 158 3.60 10.34 24.00
C ARG A 158 4.59 11.21 23.26
N ILE A 159 4.82 12.41 23.78
CA ILE A 159 5.97 13.23 23.46
C ILE A 159 7.16 12.76 24.29
N ASP A 160 8.30 12.55 23.64
CA ASP A 160 9.57 12.24 24.30
C ASP A 160 10.48 13.47 24.26
N ASN A 161 10.51 14.18 25.39
CA ASN A 161 11.40 15.34 25.57
C ASN A 161 12.73 14.98 26.24
N GLY A 162 13.18 13.73 26.11
CA GLY A 162 14.53 13.32 26.49
C GLY A 162 15.60 13.97 25.61
N THR A 163 16.84 14.02 26.11
CA THR A 163 17.98 14.69 25.43
C THR A 163 18.25 14.19 24.01
N ARG A 164 17.81 12.97 23.68
CA ARG A 164 17.96 12.33 22.36
C ARG A 164 16.78 12.56 21.43
N ASN A 165 15.56 12.67 21.95
CA ASN A 165 14.32 12.68 21.15
C ASN A 165 13.68 14.07 21.06
N ARG A 166 14.01 15.00 21.98
CA ARG A 166 13.78 16.46 21.86
C ARG A 166 12.38 16.86 21.35
N GLY A 167 11.32 16.33 21.95
CA GLY A 167 9.95 16.73 21.64
C GLY A 167 9.32 16.00 20.45
N ARG A 168 9.89 14.85 20.05
CA ARG A 168 9.30 13.98 19.03
C ARG A 168 8.13 13.18 19.59
N LEU A 169 7.16 12.89 18.73
CA LEU A 169 6.14 11.89 19.02
C LEU A 169 6.80 10.52 19.09
N PHE A 170 6.45 9.74 20.09
CA PHE A 170 7.05 8.46 20.42
C PHE A 170 5.95 7.47 20.78
N SER A 171 5.99 6.29 20.16
CA SER A 171 5.14 5.17 20.55
C SER A 171 5.97 3.97 20.96
N GLN A 172 5.54 3.27 22.00
CA GLN A 172 6.17 2.04 22.47
C GLN A 172 5.12 1.06 22.97
N PHE A 173 5.37 -0.24 22.78
CA PHE A 173 4.59 -1.29 23.40
C PHE A 173 5.47 -2.43 23.93
N VAL A 174 4.93 -3.22 24.86
CA VAL A 174 5.53 -4.44 25.40
C VAL A 174 4.93 -5.64 24.67
N ASP A 175 5.75 -6.43 23.97
CA ASP A 175 5.32 -7.69 23.35
C ASP A 175 5.19 -8.84 24.37
N ASN A 176 4.69 -9.99 23.92
CA ASN A 176 4.57 -11.20 24.75
C ASN A 176 5.90 -11.76 25.26
N ASP A 177 7.02 -11.48 24.57
CA ASP A 177 8.37 -11.84 25.01
C ASP A 177 8.93 -10.83 26.03
N ASN A 178 8.09 -9.86 26.43
CA ASN A 178 8.38 -8.81 27.41
C ASN A 178 9.56 -7.93 26.97
N ASN A 179 9.70 -7.66 25.67
CA ASN A 179 10.71 -6.80 25.08
C ASN A 179 10.15 -5.38 24.78
N VAL A 180 10.88 -4.35 25.22
CA VAL A 180 10.54 -2.93 24.98
C VAL A 180 11.61 -2.20 24.18
N ASP A 181 12.84 -2.72 24.16
CA ASP A 181 13.98 -2.07 23.50
C ASP A 181 13.92 -2.24 21.97
N ALA A 182 13.05 -3.13 21.48
CA ALA A 182 12.83 -3.34 20.05
C ALA A 182 11.51 -2.76 19.54
N ASN A 183 10.52 -2.50 20.39
CA ASN A 183 9.15 -2.20 19.95
C ASN A 183 8.77 -0.75 20.22
N PHE A 184 9.45 0.16 19.51
CA PHE A 184 9.18 1.59 19.56
C PHE A 184 9.39 2.24 18.20
N SER A 185 8.73 3.38 17.99
CA SER A 185 8.82 4.23 16.80
C SER A 185 8.71 5.70 17.21
N PHE A 186 9.23 6.61 16.38
CA PHE A 186 9.21 8.04 16.67
C PHE A 186 9.09 8.91 15.42
N SER A 187 8.58 10.14 15.56
CA SER A 187 8.52 11.10 14.46
C SER A 187 9.91 11.58 14.03
N SER A 188 10.09 11.83 12.73
CA SER A 188 11.35 12.39 12.20
C SER A 188 11.70 13.72 12.87
N ASP A 189 10.68 14.56 13.05
CA ASP A 189 10.78 15.93 13.53
C ASP A 189 10.04 16.12 14.87
N PRO A 190 10.48 17.07 15.71
CA PRO A 190 9.75 17.49 16.90
C PRO A 190 8.35 18.00 16.56
N ILE A 191 7.43 17.88 17.51
CA ILE A 191 6.08 18.42 17.38
C ILE A 191 6.09 19.93 17.64
N ASP A 192 5.47 20.69 16.74
CA ASP A 192 5.22 22.12 16.94
C ASP A 192 4.10 22.36 17.95
N LEU A 193 4.32 23.33 18.84
CA LEU A 193 3.29 23.78 19.78
C LEU A 193 2.16 24.52 19.07
N ASN A 194 0.96 24.46 19.65
CA ASN A 194 -0.25 25.14 19.22
C ASN A 194 -0.68 24.84 17.78
N LYS A 195 -0.31 23.66 17.27
CA LYS A 195 -0.75 23.14 15.98
C LYS A 195 -1.44 21.78 16.17
N TRP A 196 -2.54 21.56 15.46
CA TRP A 196 -3.20 20.25 15.49
C TRP A 196 -2.42 19.20 14.72
N TYR A 197 -2.42 17.99 15.25
CA TYR A 197 -1.90 16.79 14.63
C TYR A 197 -2.89 15.65 14.80
N SER A 198 -2.90 14.71 13.87
CA SER A 198 -3.53 13.40 14.04
C SER A 198 -2.46 12.33 13.92
N ALA A 199 -2.36 11.47 14.93
CA ALA A 199 -1.41 10.36 14.99
C ALA A 199 -2.14 9.03 14.85
N ALA A 200 -1.50 8.07 14.21
CA ALA A 200 -1.95 6.68 14.15
C ALA A 200 -0.75 5.74 14.33
N VAL A 201 -0.88 4.79 15.23
CA VAL A 201 0.11 3.72 15.45
C VAL A 201 -0.52 2.41 15.04
N THR A 202 0.09 1.69 14.10
CA THR A 202 -0.40 0.39 13.62
C THR A 202 0.63 -0.70 13.88
N TYR A 203 0.15 -1.91 14.15
CA TYR A 203 0.98 -3.10 14.24
C TYR A 203 0.28 -4.28 13.60
N ASP A 204 0.88 -4.88 12.56
CA ASP A 204 0.29 -5.97 11.77
C ASP A 204 0.76 -7.37 12.20
N ASN A 205 1.19 -7.52 13.46
CA ASN A 205 1.89 -8.69 14.02
C ASN A 205 3.33 -8.92 13.51
N LEU A 206 3.85 -8.04 12.65
CA LEU A 206 5.23 -8.09 12.21
C LEU A 206 5.90 -6.71 12.27
N VAL A 207 5.21 -5.67 11.84
CA VAL A 207 5.74 -4.33 11.64
C VAL A 207 4.92 -3.32 12.43
N LEU A 208 5.60 -2.57 13.30
CA LEU A 208 5.08 -1.38 13.99
C LEU A 208 5.29 -0.17 13.09
N ARG A 209 4.26 0.64 12.87
CA ARG A 209 4.32 1.87 12.09
C ARG A 209 3.72 3.03 12.85
N LEU A 210 4.37 4.18 12.76
CA LEU A 210 3.86 5.46 13.27
C LEU A 210 3.55 6.37 12.10
N TYR A 211 2.33 6.87 12.05
CA TYR A 211 1.87 7.86 11.08
C TYR A 211 1.50 9.15 11.78
N LEU A 212 1.74 10.27 11.10
CA LEU A 212 1.39 11.59 11.61
C LEU A 212 0.90 12.48 10.47
N LYS A 213 -0.21 13.17 10.71
CA LYS A 213 -0.78 14.19 9.84
C LYS A 213 -0.79 15.51 10.61
N ALA A 214 -0.20 16.56 10.04
CA ALA A 214 -0.24 17.89 10.64
C ALA A 214 -1.41 18.71 10.09
N GLU A 215 -1.90 19.66 10.87
CA GLU A 215 -2.91 20.62 10.40
C GLU A 215 -2.43 21.32 9.12
N GLY A 216 -3.33 21.41 8.14
CA GLY A 216 -3.06 21.98 6.81
C GLY A 216 -2.44 21.01 5.81
N TYR A 217 -2.17 19.77 6.19
CA TYR A 217 -1.75 18.70 5.27
C TYR A 217 -2.96 17.84 4.91
N ASP A 218 -2.95 17.28 3.69
CA ASP A 218 -4.05 16.45 3.19
C ASP A 218 -3.97 15.02 3.74
N ASP A 219 -2.78 14.43 3.83
CA ASP A 219 -2.62 13.02 4.17
C ASP A 219 -1.70 12.75 5.38
N TYR A 220 -1.82 11.54 5.91
CA TYR A 220 -0.89 11.00 6.91
C TYR A 220 0.44 10.63 6.27
N ILE A 221 1.53 11.01 6.92
CA ILE A 221 2.89 10.65 6.51
C ILE A 221 3.36 9.50 7.40
N LEU A 222 3.94 8.45 6.81
CA LEU A 222 4.63 7.39 7.53
C LEU A 222 5.93 7.95 8.14
N MET A 223 5.96 8.05 9.47
CA MET A 223 7.08 8.63 10.20
C MET A 223 8.18 7.62 10.50
N ASP A 224 7.80 6.39 10.84
CA ASP A 224 8.72 5.30 11.16
C ASP A 224 8.03 3.95 10.96
N SER A 225 8.82 2.93 10.60
CA SER A 225 8.38 1.57 10.34
C SER A 225 9.45 0.59 10.80
N LYS A 226 9.11 -0.29 11.75
CA LYS A 226 10.06 -1.18 12.41
C LYS A 226 9.50 -2.59 12.53
N VAL A 227 10.30 -3.58 12.14
CA VAL A 227 9.99 -4.99 12.42
C VAL A 227 10.09 -5.20 13.94
N ALA A 228 8.96 -5.53 14.57
CA ALA A 228 8.90 -5.82 15.99
C ALA A 228 9.52 -7.18 16.29
N THR A 229 9.98 -7.39 17.53
CA THR A 229 10.33 -8.74 17.98
C THR A 229 9.05 -9.57 18.16
N SER A 230 9.11 -10.86 17.85
CA SER A 230 7.95 -11.76 17.71
C SER A 230 6.98 -11.74 18.89
N GLY A 231 5.67 -11.87 18.62
CA GLY A 231 4.65 -12.08 19.64
C GLY A 231 3.30 -11.42 19.30
N ALA A 232 2.22 -11.88 19.94
CA ALA A 232 0.97 -11.14 19.91
C ALA A 232 1.14 -9.80 20.64
N SER A 233 0.34 -8.82 20.23
CA SER A 233 0.25 -7.45 20.77
C SER A 233 0.02 -7.39 22.28
N PHE A 234 0.08 -6.16 22.86
CA PHE A 234 -0.20 -5.76 24.24
C PHE A 234 -0.40 -6.95 25.17
N GLY A 235 0.60 -7.26 26.02
CA GLY A 235 0.45 -8.37 26.98
C GLY A 235 -0.89 -8.31 27.75
N GLN A 236 -1.36 -9.43 28.32
CA GLN A 236 -2.64 -9.51 29.07
C GLN A 236 -2.63 -8.69 30.37
N TYR A 237 -2.62 -7.37 30.27
CA TYR A 237 -2.65 -6.48 31.42
C TYR A 237 -4.10 -6.08 31.68
N ASN A 238 -4.79 -6.78 32.59
CA ASN A 238 -6.15 -6.43 33.01
C ASN A 238 -6.17 -5.12 33.82
N ARG A 239 -6.01 -3.98 33.13
CA ARG A 239 -5.81 -2.63 33.67
C ARG A 239 -6.32 -1.58 32.67
N SER A 240 -6.56 -0.36 33.13
CA SER A 240 -7.14 0.71 32.33
C SER A 240 -6.33 1.10 31.10
N TRP A 241 -7.03 1.44 30.02
CA TRP A 241 -6.55 2.42 29.03
C TRP A 241 -6.75 3.83 29.55
N THR A 242 -5.84 4.74 29.21
CA THR A 242 -5.83 6.13 29.68
C THR A 242 -5.65 7.12 28.54
N VAL A 243 -6.21 8.31 28.71
CA VAL A 243 -6.02 9.48 27.84
C VAL A 243 -5.59 10.65 28.73
N GLY A 244 -4.56 11.37 28.29
CA GLY A 244 -4.02 12.53 28.98
C GLY A 244 -2.99 12.24 30.09
N ARG A 245 -2.67 10.96 30.33
CA ARG A 245 -1.57 10.57 31.23
C ARG A 245 -0.96 9.22 30.91
N GLY A 246 0.27 9.03 31.39
CA GLY A 246 1.00 7.76 31.31
C GLY A 246 1.18 7.08 32.66
N MET A 247 2.14 6.16 32.69
CA MET A 247 2.50 5.42 33.88
C MET A 247 4.00 5.15 33.89
N TRP A 248 4.63 5.35 35.04
CA TRP A 248 6.02 4.99 35.28
C TRP A 248 6.15 4.20 36.57
N ASN A 249 6.74 3.00 36.49
CA ASN A 249 7.00 2.11 37.62
C ASN A 249 5.75 1.81 38.48
N GLY A 250 4.58 1.76 37.83
CA GLY A 250 3.29 1.46 38.46
C GLY A 250 2.59 2.66 39.12
N GLY A 251 3.11 3.89 38.98
CA GLY A 251 2.41 5.11 39.37
C GLY A 251 2.05 5.97 38.15
N ALA A 252 0.98 6.76 38.25
CA ALA A 252 0.62 7.74 37.23
C ALA A 252 1.74 8.78 37.06
N SER A 253 1.99 9.20 35.82
CA SER A 253 3.03 10.16 35.45
C SER A 253 2.75 10.74 34.07
N ASP A 254 3.58 11.68 33.62
CA ASP A 254 3.65 12.09 32.21
C ASP A 254 2.29 12.65 31.70
N TYR A 255 1.69 13.56 32.47
CA TYR A 255 0.44 14.25 32.13
C TYR A 255 0.67 15.22 30.97
N ILE A 256 -0.27 15.27 30.03
CA ILE A 256 -0.22 16.17 28.88
C ILE A 256 -0.66 17.59 29.27
N ASP A 257 0.08 18.60 28.78
CA ASP A 257 -0.40 19.98 28.69
C ASP A 257 -0.78 20.28 27.23
N GLY A 258 -2.07 20.20 26.93
CA GLY A 258 -2.59 20.34 25.57
C GLY A 258 -3.97 19.72 25.35
N LEU A 259 -4.42 19.78 24.10
CA LEU A 259 -5.71 19.29 23.68
C LEU A 259 -5.59 17.86 23.12
N VAL A 260 -6.56 17.02 23.43
CA VAL A 260 -6.73 15.69 22.83
C VAL A 260 -8.15 15.54 22.31
N ASP A 261 -8.25 14.94 21.12
CA ASP A 261 -9.52 14.64 20.48
C ASP A 261 -9.48 13.29 19.76
N GLU A 262 -10.64 12.71 19.47
CA GLU A 262 -10.83 11.59 18.54
C GLU A 262 -9.89 10.40 18.80
N VAL A 263 -9.98 9.79 19.98
CA VAL A 263 -9.14 8.64 20.38
C VAL A 263 -9.82 7.32 19.99
N ARG A 264 -9.19 6.51 19.14
CA ARG A 264 -9.73 5.22 18.68
C ARG A 264 -8.74 4.09 18.82
N ILE A 265 -9.26 2.93 19.23
CA ILE A 265 -8.51 1.68 19.34
C ILE A 265 -9.22 0.62 18.50
N SER A 266 -8.50 0.00 17.57
CA SER A 266 -9.00 -1.04 16.66
C SER A 266 -8.23 -2.34 16.81
N ASN A 267 -8.90 -3.48 16.57
CA ASN A 267 -8.33 -4.82 16.71
C ASN A 267 -7.63 -5.37 15.44
N VAL A 268 -7.31 -4.49 14.52
CA VAL A 268 -6.56 -4.76 13.29
C VAL A 268 -5.59 -3.61 13.03
N ALA A 269 -4.51 -3.89 12.30
CA ALA A 269 -3.74 -2.83 11.67
C ALA A 269 -4.58 -2.25 10.52
N LEU A 270 -5.03 -1.01 10.67
CA LEU A 270 -5.79 -0.29 9.66
C LEU A 270 -4.85 0.24 8.58
N ASP A 271 -5.38 0.35 7.37
CA ASP A 271 -4.74 1.10 6.30
C ASP A 271 -4.86 2.61 6.57
N PRO A 272 -3.88 3.45 6.15
CA PRO A 272 -3.98 4.90 6.33
C PRO A 272 -5.26 5.55 5.79
N THR A 273 -5.88 4.96 4.76
CA THR A 273 -7.16 5.43 4.22
C THR A 273 -8.35 5.23 5.15
N ASP A 274 -8.24 4.31 6.12
CA ASP A 274 -9.26 4.04 7.14
C ASP A 274 -9.07 4.85 8.44
N PHE A 275 -8.02 5.69 8.52
CA PHE A 275 -7.74 6.50 9.71
C PHE A 275 -8.80 7.59 9.95
N ILE A 276 -8.97 8.00 11.21
CA ILE A 276 -10.04 8.94 11.60
C ILE A 276 -9.95 10.28 10.85
N ASN A 277 -8.73 10.79 10.59
CA ASN A 277 -8.52 12.04 9.87
C ASN A 277 -8.02 11.81 8.43
N ALA A 278 -8.26 10.64 7.84
CA ALA A 278 -7.95 10.40 6.44
C ALA A 278 -8.84 11.27 5.56
N VAL A 279 -8.29 11.95 4.55
CA VAL A 279 -9.16 12.67 3.59
C VAL A 279 -10.00 11.65 2.85
N VAL A 280 -11.31 11.71 3.08
CA VAL A 280 -12.24 11.01 2.20
C VAL A 280 -12.22 11.74 0.88
N VAL A 281 -11.49 11.19 -0.08
CA VAL A 281 -11.71 11.52 -1.49
C VAL A 281 -13.17 11.16 -1.76
N SER A 282 -14.02 12.17 -1.94
CA SER A 282 -15.46 12.00 -2.02
C SER A 282 -15.85 11.17 -3.24
N ASN A 283 -16.00 9.86 -3.06
CA ASN A 283 -16.94 9.07 -3.82
C ASN A 283 -18.18 8.87 -2.95
N SER A 284 -18.88 9.97 -2.68
CA SER A 284 -20.18 9.99 -2.02
C SER A 284 -21.26 9.42 -2.94
N ALA A 285 -21.27 8.09 -3.03
CA ALA A 285 -22.46 7.32 -3.32
C ALA A 285 -22.48 6.15 -2.34
N SER A 286 -23.60 5.94 -1.64
CA SER A 286 -23.81 4.70 -0.89
C SER A 286 -23.58 3.53 -1.85
N LEU A 287 -22.51 2.75 -1.64
CA LEU A 287 -22.18 1.62 -2.49
C LEU A 287 -23.17 0.49 -2.20
N VAL A 288 -24.21 0.40 -3.03
CA VAL A 288 -24.66 -0.90 -3.48
C VAL A 288 -23.43 -1.52 -4.15
N GLY A 289 -22.87 -2.58 -3.56
CA GLY A 289 -21.73 -3.27 -4.16
C GLY A 289 -22.02 -3.66 -5.62
N PRO A 290 -20.99 -3.83 -6.46
CA PRO A 290 -21.17 -4.14 -7.87
C PRO A 290 -22.09 -5.36 -8.04
N THR A 291 -23.18 -5.20 -8.79
CA THR A 291 -24.06 -6.32 -9.14
C THR A 291 -23.31 -7.26 -10.07
N CYS A 292 -23.18 -8.53 -9.68
CA CYS A 292 -22.48 -9.55 -10.47
C CYS A 292 -23.49 -10.54 -11.08
N SER A 293 -23.21 -11.05 -12.29
CA SER A 293 -23.99 -12.13 -12.90
C SER A 293 -23.12 -13.01 -13.80
N ILE A 294 -23.55 -14.25 -14.03
CA ILE A 294 -22.92 -15.14 -15.01
C ILE A 294 -23.96 -15.45 -16.08
N ASP A 295 -23.61 -15.19 -17.35
CA ASP A 295 -24.43 -15.56 -18.50
C ASP A 295 -23.54 -15.98 -19.67
N ALA A 296 -23.97 -16.97 -20.46
CA ALA A 296 -23.29 -17.45 -21.66
C ALA A 296 -21.75 -17.67 -21.56
N GLY A 297 -21.24 -18.11 -20.40
CA GLY A 297 -19.80 -18.31 -20.18
C GLY A 297 -19.01 -17.03 -19.90
N GLN A 298 -19.68 -15.96 -19.48
CA GLN A 298 -19.10 -14.68 -19.12
C GLN A 298 -19.49 -14.31 -17.69
N PHE A 299 -18.56 -13.70 -16.94
CA PHE A 299 -18.81 -13.10 -15.64
C PHE A 299 -18.94 -11.58 -15.81
N TYR A 300 -20.12 -11.04 -15.51
CA TYR A 300 -20.46 -9.62 -15.63
C TYR A 300 -20.48 -8.93 -14.28
N TRP A 301 -20.09 -7.65 -14.24
CA TRP A 301 -20.31 -6.79 -13.08
C TRP A 301 -20.55 -5.33 -13.45
N SER A 302 -21.30 -4.62 -12.60
CA SER A 302 -21.44 -3.15 -12.68
C SER A 302 -20.21 -2.47 -12.08
N SER A 303 -19.64 -1.49 -12.76
CA SER A 303 -18.47 -0.74 -12.28
C SER A 303 -18.87 0.46 -11.41
N THR A 304 -18.09 0.71 -10.37
CA THR A 304 -17.94 1.95 -9.61
C THR A 304 -16.73 2.72 -10.13
N ASN A 305 -16.76 4.06 -10.07
CA ASN A 305 -15.66 4.91 -10.52
C ASN A 305 -14.39 4.65 -9.70
N ASP A 306 -13.23 4.79 -10.34
CA ASP A 306 -11.89 4.77 -9.72
C ASP A 306 -11.51 3.49 -8.95
N ALA A 307 -12.23 2.39 -9.20
CA ALA A 307 -11.95 1.09 -8.61
C ALA A 307 -11.34 0.13 -9.65
N PHE A 308 -10.39 -0.69 -9.18
CA PHE A 308 -9.85 -1.81 -9.93
C PHE A 308 -10.60 -3.09 -9.58
N TYR A 309 -10.83 -3.94 -10.58
CA TYR A 309 -11.51 -5.22 -10.39
C TYR A 309 -10.61 -6.40 -10.70
N ALA A 310 -10.76 -7.45 -9.89
CA ALA A 310 -10.28 -8.79 -10.19
C ALA A 310 -11.44 -9.78 -10.12
N VAL A 311 -11.46 -10.76 -11.03
CA VAL A 311 -12.33 -11.93 -10.89
C VAL A 311 -11.44 -13.09 -10.50
N GLU A 312 -11.81 -13.76 -9.42
CA GLU A 312 -11.11 -14.93 -8.93
C GLU A 312 -12.06 -16.12 -8.92
N ARG A 313 -11.50 -17.32 -9.01
CA ARG A 313 -12.25 -18.59 -8.98
C ARG A 313 -11.72 -19.52 -7.90
N SER A 314 -12.59 -20.37 -7.37
CA SER A 314 -12.21 -21.49 -6.51
C SER A 314 -13.18 -22.66 -6.67
N ALA A 315 -12.70 -23.89 -6.49
CA ALA A 315 -13.55 -25.07 -6.42
C ALA A 315 -14.35 -25.16 -5.11
N ASN A 316 -14.04 -24.32 -4.10
CA ASN A 316 -14.68 -24.36 -2.79
C ASN A 316 -14.75 -22.95 -2.15
N LEU A 317 -15.97 -22.51 -1.82
CA LEU A 317 -16.24 -21.20 -1.17
C LEU A 317 -15.51 -21.00 0.16
N ILE A 318 -15.19 -22.08 0.87
CA ILE A 318 -14.70 -22.03 2.26
C ILE A 318 -13.17 -22.13 2.31
N SER A 319 -12.51 -22.63 1.25
CA SER A 319 -11.05 -22.66 1.17
C SER A 319 -10.49 -21.31 0.77
N ASN A 320 -9.27 -20.99 1.23
CA ASN A 320 -8.53 -19.79 0.84
C ASN A 320 -7.76 -19.95 -0.50
N ASP A 321 -8.04 -21.01 -1.26
CA ASP A 321 -7.37 -21.35 -2.52
C ASP A 321 -8.07 -20.68 -3.71
N TRP A 322 -8.09 -19.35 -3.73
CA TRP A 322 -8.66 -18.56 -4.84
C TRP A 322 -7.59 -18.31 -5.90
N GLN A 323 -7.93 -18.56 -7.16
CA GLN A 323 -7.07 -18.31 -8.31
C GLN A 323 -7.59 -17.12 -9.10
N THR A 324 -6.72 -16.18 -9.44
CA THR A 324 -7.06 -15.04 -10.29
C THR A 324 -7.40 -15.51 -11.70
N VAL A 325 -8.62 -15.22 -12.15
CA VAL A 325 -9.07 -15.38 -13.54
C VAL A 325 -8.61 -14.16 -14.36
N THR A 326 -8.69 -12.98 -13.75
CA THR A 326 -8.27 -11.68 -14.31
C THR A 326 -8.08 -10.68 -13.17
N ASN A 327 -7.22 -9.67 -13.35
CA ASN A 327 -7.04 -8.55 -12.42
C ASN A 327 -6.82 -7.24 -13.20
N GLY A 328 -6.78 -6.12 -12.48
CA GLY A 328 -6.43 -4.82 -13.05
C GLY A 328 -7.44 -4.23 -14.04
N ILE A 329 -8.71 -4.69 -14.02
CA ILE A 329 -9.71 -4.15 -14.95
C ILE A 329 -10.12 -2.77 -14.46
N THR A 330 -9.81 -1.75 -15.25
CA THR A 330 -10.30 -0.37 -15.05
C THR A 330 -11.79 -0.31 -15.39
N ALA A 331 -12.57 0.42 -14.60
CA ALA A 331 -13.99 0.63 -14.85
C ALA A 331 -14.23 1.21 -16.26
N THR A 332 -15.06 0.55 -17.09
CA THR A 332 -15.67 1.19 -18.27
C THR A 332 -17.15 1.48 -18.00
N PRO A 333 -17.71 2.59 -18.51
CA PRO A 333 -19.13 2.87 -18.28
C PRO A 333 -20.03 1.81 -18.92
N ASN A 334 -20.97 1.28 -18.13
CA ASN A 334 -22.19 0.53 -18.45
C ASN A 334 -22.24 -0.96 -18.06
N THR A 335 -21.20 -1.80 -18.23
CA THR A 335 -21.06 -3.14 -17.62
C THR A 335 -19.72 -3.73 -18.02
N ASN A 336 -18.93 -4.25 -17.08
CA ASN A 336 -17.69 -4.99 -17.39
C ASN A 336 -17.99 -6.49 -17.50
N SER A 337 -17.19 -7.23 -18.28
CA SER A 337 -17.29 -8.70 -18.37
C SER A 337 -15.95 -9.37 -18.62
N VAL A 338 -15.77 -10.59 -18.10
CA VAL A 338 -14.66 -11.47 -18.49
C VAL A 338 -15.12 -12.86 -18.90
N PRO A 339 -14.47 -13.48 -19.91
CA PRO A 339 -14.73 -14.86 -20.27
C PRO A 339 -14.37 -15.77 -19.10
N LEU A 340 -15.28 -16.68 -18.77
CA LEU A 340 -14.97 -17.76 -17.85
C LEU A 340 -14.22 -18.86 -18.60
N PRO A 341 -13.19 -19.49 -17.99
CA PRO A 341 -12.57 -20.66 -18.57
C PRO A 341 -13.63 -21.75 -18.84
N SER A 342 -13.44 -22.50 -19.94
CA SER A 342 -14.42 -23.51 -20.39
C SER A 342 -14.86 -24.41 -19.23
N PRO A 343 -16.16 -24.77 -19.12
CA PRO A 343 -16.69 -25.48 -17.97
C PRO A 343 -16.22 -26.93 -17.99
N GLU A 344 -15.00 -27.19 -17.51
CA GLU A 344 -14.50 -28.54 -17.33
C GLU A 344 -14.98 -29.17 -16.02
N GLN A 345 -15.50 -28.40 -15.05
CA GLN A 345 -16.03 -28.93 -13.79
C GLN A 345 -17.32 -28.24 -13.30
N GLU A 346 -18.28 -29.05 -12.83
CA GLU A 346 -19.67 -28.65 -12.54
C GLU A 346 -19.87 -27.81 -11.25
N SER A 347 -18.82 -27.30 -10.59
CA SER A 347 -18.96 -26.52 -9.35
C SER A 347 -17.76 -25.60 -9.08
N GLU A 348 -17.55 -24.58 -9.93
CA GLU A 348 -16.64 -23.48 -9.62
C GLU A 348 -17.40 -22.29 -9.02
N PHE A 349 -16.79 -21.66 -8.03
CA PHE A 349 -17.25 -20.41 -7.44
C PHE A 349 -16.39 -19.28 -7.98
N TYR A 350 -17.04 -18.16 -8.31
CA TYR A 350 -16.35 -16.95 -8.76
C TYR A 350 -16.64 -15.82 -7.78
N ARG A 351 -15.63 -14.99 -7.49
CA ARG A 351 -15.80 -13.75 -6.72
C ARG A 351 -15.21 -12.59 -7.48
N LEU A 352 -15.85 -11.43 -7.32
CA LEU A 352 -15.31 -10.15 -7.74
C LEU A 352 -14.59 -9.54 -6.53
N VAL A 353 -13.31 -9.21 -6.69
CA VAL A 353 -12.53 -8.47 -5.71
C VAL A 353 -12.45 -7.03 -6.22
N VAL A 354 -12.75 -6.07 -5.34
CA VAL A 354 -12.75 -4.63 -5.65
C VAL A 354 -11.66 -3.98 -4.80
N SER A 355 -10.80 -3.16 -5.40
CA SER A 355 -9.80 -2.37 -4.70
C SER A 355 -9.94 -0.89 -5.02
N ASN A 356 -9.83 -0.05 -3.99
CA ASN A 356 -9.81 1.42 -4.08
C ASN A 356 -8.37 1.98 -4.11
N GLY A 357 -7.38 1.12 -4.35
CA GLY A 357 -5.96 1.45 -4.46
C GLY A 357 -5.21 0.37 -5.24
N VAL A 358 -3.88 0.38 -5.17
CA VAL A 358 -3.06 -0.65 -5.80
C VAL A 358 -3.15 -1.98 -5.04
N TRP A 359 -3.34 -3.08 -5.77
CA TRP A 359 -3.38 -4.44 -5.25
C TRP A 359 -2.02 -4.85 -4.66
N PRO A 360 -1.98 -5.67 -3.59
CA PRO A 360 -0.72 -6.29 -3.20
C PRO A 360 -0.16 -7.09 -4.38
N ILE A 361 1.12 -6.91 -4.69
CA ILE A 361 1.80 -7.68 -5.75
C ILE A 361 1.67 -9.17 -5.42
N PRO A 362 1.01 -9.97 -6.28
CA PRO A 362 0.88 -11.41 -6.06
C PRO A 362 2.26 -12.05 -5.94
N THR A 363 2.37 -13.06 -5.08
CA THR A 363 3.59 -13.89 -5.08
C THR A 363 3.75 -14.56 -6.44
N LYS A 364 4.99 -14.78 -6.89
CA LYS A 364 5.29 -15.29 -8.25
C LYS A 364 4.80 -14.36 -9.37
N THR A 365 4.88 -13.03 -9.20
CA THR A 365 4.63 -12.08 -10.29
C THR A 365 5.89 -11.89 -11.15
N VAL A 366 5.74 -12.04 -12.46
CA VAL A 366 6.79 -11.87 -13.47
C VAL A 366 6.30 -10.89 -14.54
N VAL A 367 7.14 -9.91 -14.86
CA VAL A 367 6.97 -9.02 -16.02
C VAL A 367 7.83 -9.54 -17.16
N LEU A 368 7.22 -9.74 -18.34
CA LEU A 368 7.95 -10.08 -19.56
C LEU A 368 8.11 -8.85 -20.46
N THR A 369 9.36 -8.57 -20.84
CA THR A 369 9.69 -7.45 -21.71
C THR A 369 10.52 -7.90 -22.92
N PHE A 370 10.25 -7.30 -24.08
CA PHE A 370 10.88 -7.62 -25.36
C PHE A 370 11.36 -6.34 -26.04
N ASP A 371 12.66 -6.22 -26.28
CA ASP A 371 13.28 -5.02 -26.86
C ASP A 371 13.50 -5.12 -28.37
N ASP A 372 13.67 -3.97 -29.01
CA ASP A 372 14.23 -3.79 -30.35
C ASP A 372 13.28 -3.96 -31.55
N ALA A 373 12.02 -4.29 -31.32
CA ALA A 373 11.02 -4.51 -32.38
C ALA A 373 11.42 -5.61 -33.39
N VAL A 374 12.08 -6.68 -32.91
CA VAL A 374 12.52 -7.82 -33.74
C VAL A 374 11.33 -8.57 -34.33
N GLN A 375 11.39 -8.97 -35.60
CA GLN A 375 10.29 -9.64 -36.31
C GLN A 375 9.79 -10.91 -35.60
N SER A 376 10.70 -11.64 -34.93
CA SER A 376 10.37 -12.84 -34.14
C SER A 376 9.34 -12.60 -33.03
N HIS A 377 9.18 -11.35 -32.58
CA HIS A 377 8.16 -10.96 -31.61
C HIS A 377 6.75 -11.27 -32.11
N LEU A 378 6.44 -10.88 -33.34
CA LEU A 378 5.13 -11.13 -33.95
C LEU A 378 5.02 -12.57 -34.45
N ASP A 379 6.04 -13.07 -35.13
CA ASP A 379 5.97 -14.36 -35.83
C ASP A 379 5.92 -15.55 -34.86
N TYR A 380 6.49 -15.40 -33.67
CA TYR A 380 6.72 -16.52 -32.75
C TYR A 380 6.34 -16.22 -31.29
N VAL A 381 6.85 -15.13 -30.70
CA VAL A 381 6.66 -14.84 -29.28
C VAL A 381 5.18 -14.58 -28.96
N ALA A 382 4.56 -13.63 -29.64
CA ALA A 382 3.18 -13.22 -29.37
C ALA A 382 2.18 -14.38 -29.49
N PRO A 383 2.18 -15.21 -30.57
CA PRO A 383 1.33 -16.40 -30.63
C PRO A 383 1.54 -17.38 -29.47
N LEU A 384 2.78 -17.60 -29.04
CA LEU A 384 3.08 -18.50 -27.93
C LEU A 384 2.53 -17.95 -26.60
N LEU A 385 2.77 -16.67 -26.32
CA LEU A 385 2.25 -16.02 -25.11
C LEU A 385 0.72 -16.01 -25.07
N THR A 386 0.06 -15.76 -26.21
CA THR A 386 -1.40 -15.84 -26.33
C THR A 386 -1.93 -17.23 -25.96
N ASN A 387 -1.24 -18.31 -26.34
CA ASN A 387 -1.65 -19.68 -25.98
C ASN A 387 -1.60 -19.95 -24.47
N TYR A 388 -0.69 -19.29 -23.74
CA TYR A 388 -0.60 -19.38 -22.29
C TYR A 388 -1.48 -18.35 -21.56
N GLY A 389 -2.10 -17.42 -22.28
CA GLY A 389 -2.81 -16.28 -21.67
C GLY A 389 -1.86 -15.28 -20.98
N PHE A 390 -0.57 -15.30 -21.32
CA PHE A 390 0.43 -14.41 -20.75
C PHE A 390 0.39 -13.03 -21.41
N ARG A 391 0.64 -12.00 -20.60
CA ARG A 391 0.80 -10.62 -21.07
C ARG A 391 2.29 -10.25 -21.11
N ALA A 392 2.62 -9.25 -21.92
CA ALA A 392 3.99 -8.79 -22.11
C ALA A 392 4.03 -7.37 -22.70
N THR A 393 5.19 -6.73 -22.58
CA THR A 393 5.48 -5.42 -23.17
C THR A 393 6.54 -5.53 -24.26
N PHE A 394 6.24 -5.00 -25.44
CA PHE A 394 7.16 -4.89 -26.56
C PHE A 394 7.64 -3.44 -26.68
N PHE A 395 8.92 -3.20 -26.42
CA PHE A 395 9.54 -1.88 -26.46
C PHE A 395 10.08 -1.58 -27.87
N ILE A 396 9.52 -0.55 -28.49
CA ILE A 396 9.75 -0.25 -29.90
C ILE A 396 10.80 0.83 -30.09
N THR A 397 11.80 0.53 -30.93
CA THR A 397 12.67 1.52 -31.55
C THR A 397 12.55 1.49 -33.06
N SER A 398 12.53 2.67 -33.68
CA SER A 398 12.50 2.80 -35.13
C SER A 398 13.87 2.71 -35.80
N LEU A 399 14.95 2.57 -35.02
CA LEU A 399 16.31 2.63 -35.53
C LEU A 399 16.57 1.57 -36.62
N TRP A 400 16.09 0.35 -36.40
CA TRP A 400 16.40 -0.80 -37.27
C TRP A 400 15.26 -1.22 -38.21
N MET A 401 14.06 -0.65 -38.06
CA MET A 401 12.86 -1.01 -38.84
C MET A 401 12.98 -0.72 -40.35
N GLY A 402 14.07 -0.11 -40.81
CA GLY A 402 14.40 -0.04 -42.24
C GLY A 402 14.78 -1.41 -42.83
N ASP A 403 15.21 -2.36 -42.01
CA ASP A 403 15.39 -3.77 -42.37
C ASP A 403 14.08 -4.54 -42.13
N THR A 404 13.27 -4.61 -43.18
CA THR A 404 11.94 -5.24 -43.17
C THR A 404 11.97 -6.77 -43.15
N VAL A 405 13.15 -7.39 -43.00
CA VAL A 405 13.29 -8.85 -42.88
C VAL A 405 13.45 -9.25 -41.42
N ASN A 406 14.25 -8.49 -40.66
CA ASN A 406 14.60 -8.85 -39.29
C ASN A 406 13.82 -8.05 -38.24
N PHE A 407 13.19 -6.93 -38.61
CA PHE A 407 12.46 -6.05 -37.72
C PHE A 407 11.03 -5.82 -38.23
N MET A 408 10.14 -5.62 -37.27
CA MET A 408 8.72 -5.38 -37.51
C MET A 408 8.49 -4.07 -38.26
N SER A 409 7.44 -4.04 -39.08
CA SER A 409 6.83 -2.81 -39.59
C SER A 409 5.92 -2.15 -38.53
N TRP A 410 5.46 -0.93 -38.79
CA TRP A 410 4.47 -0.29 -37.90
C TRP A 410 3.12 -1.02 -37.95
N GLU A 411 2.77 -1.60 -39.09
CA GLU A 411 1.61 -2.47 -39.25
C GLU A 411 1.72 -3.74 -38.39
N ASP A 412 2.92 -4.34 -38.31
CA ASP A 412 3.18 -5.50 -37.45
C ASP A 412 3.06 -5.14 -35.95
N ILE A 413 3.54 -3.96 -35.56
CA ILE A 413 3.39 -3.44 -34.19
C ILE A 413 1.90 -3.20 -33.87
N ALA A 414 1.12 -2.70 -34.84
CA ALA A 414 -0.33 -2.57 -34.69
C ALA A 414 -1.01 -3.95 -34.53
N ALA A 415 -0.52 -4.98 -35.21
CA ALA A 415 -1.01 -6.35 -35.05
C ALA A 415 -0.69 -6.91 -33.64
N LEU A 416 0.52 -6.69 -33.12
CA LEU A 416 0.86 -7.06 -31.72
C LEU A 416 -0.10 -6.43 -30.71
N HIS A 417 -0.41 -5.15 -30.86
CA HIS A 417 -1.35 -4.48 -29.97
C HIS A 417 -2.77 -5.06 -30.08
N GLN A 418 -3.23 -5.38 -31.29
CA GLN A 418 -4.53 -6.03 -31.51
C GLN A 418 -4.62 -7.42 -30.86
N MET A 419 -3.49 -8.10 -30.66
CA MET A 419 -3.41 -9.36 -29.91
C MET A 419 -3.50 -9.16 -28.38
N GLY A 420 -3.56 -7.91 -27.91
CA GLY A 420 -3.70 -7.56 -26.49
C GLY A 420 -2.38 -7.28 -25.75
N PHE A 421 -1.27 -7.17 -26.48
CA PHE A 421 0.03 -6.86 -25.88
C PHE A 421 0.26 -5.36 -25.73
N GLU A 422 1.06 -4.99 -24.72
CA GLU A 422 1.46 -3.61 -24.50
C GLU A 422 2.58 -3.21 -25.47
N ILE A 423 2.47 -2.00 -26.01
CA ILE A 423 3.51 -1.37 -26.81
C ILE A 423 4.18 -0.27 -25.98
N GLY A 424 5.47 -0.45 -25.69
CA GLY A 424 6.31 0.49 -24.95
C GLY A 424 7.27 1.27 -25.87
N ASN A 425 7.87 2.33 -25.34
CA ASN A 425 8.82 3.18 -26.08
C ASN A 425 10.28 2.77 -25.78
N HIS A 426 11.10 2.62 -26.83
CA HIS A 426 12.54 2.37 -26.74
C HIS A 426 13.39 3.42 -27.47
N THR A 427 12.84 4.62 -27.65
CA THR A 427 13.37 5.75 -28.44
C THR A 427 13.52 5.45 -29.93
N SER A 428 13.45 6.47 -30.77
CA SER A 428 13.61 6.27 -32.22
C SER A 428 15.03 5.94 -32.68
N ASP A 429 16.03 6.07 -31.81
CA ASP A 429 17.45 6.06 -32.18
C ASP A 429 18.35 5.20 -31.28
N HIS A 430 17.80 4.57 -30.24
CA HIS A 430 18.50 3.69 -29.30
C HIS A 430 19.79 4.32 -28.73
N TYR A 431 19.76 5.64 -28.48
CA TYR A 431 20.92 6.39 -28.01
C TYR A 431 21.18 6.21 -26.50
N ASP A 432 22.41 6.50 -26.04
CA ASP A 432 22.75 6.49 -24.61
C ASP A 432 22.26 7.77 -23.91
N TYR A 433 21.30 7.62 -22.99
CA TYR A 433 20.70 8.72 -22.22
C TYR A 433 21.29 8.88 -20.82
N SER A 434 22.54 8.44 -20.64
CA SER A 434 23.27 8.64 -19.39
C SER A 434 23.72 10.09 -19.19
N LEU A 435 23.58 11.04 -20.11
CA LEU A 435 24.14 12.40 -19.96
C LEU A 435 23.05 13.48 -19.92
N ALA A 436 23.20 14.50 -19.06
CA ALA A 436 22.24 15.60 -18.93
C ALA A 436 22.01 16.34 -20.27
N SER A 437 23.04 16.41 -21.11
CA SER A 437 22.99 17.00 -22.45
C SER A 437 22.09 16.26 -23.43
N THR A 438 21.63 15.05 -23.09
CA THR A 438 20.80 14.20 -23.97
C THR A 438 19.29 14.37 -23.72
N THR A 439 18.88 15.17 -22.74
CA THR A 439 17.47 15.41 -22.40
C THR A 439 16.62 15.92 -23.56
N ASN A 440 17.11 16.88 -24.35
CA ASN A 440 16.37 17.38 -25.53
C ASN A 440 16.27 16.31 -26.61
N ARG A 441 17.35 15.54 -26.82
CA ARG A 441 17.35 14.42 -27.76
C ARG A 441 16.33 13.36 -27.33
N LEU A 442 16.25 13.06 -26.04
CA LEU A 442 15.27 12.13 -25.49
C LEU A 442 13.84 12.58 -25.79
N ARG A 443 13.49 13.85 -25.52
CA ARG A 443 12.16 14.38 -25.87
C ARG A 443 11.85 14.21 -27.36
N ASP A 444 12.80 14.56 -28.22
CA ASP A 444 12.61 14.44 -29.68
C ASP A 444 12.41 12.99 -30.12
N THR A 445 13.17 12.05 -29.57
CA THR A 445 13.13 10.63 -29.96
C THR A 445 11.95 9.89 -29.37
N LEU A 446 11.50 10.25 -28.15
CA LEU A 446 10.24 9.79 -27.58
C LEU A 446 9.06 10.23 -28.44
N ASN A 447 9.00 11.54 -28.76
CA ASN A 447 7.94 12.10 -29.59
C ASN A 447 7.90 11.49 -30.99
N SER A 448 9.07 11.22 -31.60
CA SER A 448 9.15 10.53 -32.89
C SER A 448 8.46 9.16 -32.87
N VAL A 449 8.71 8.33 -31.84
CA VAL A 449 8.02 7.04 -31.69
C VAL A 449 6.54 7.24 -31.44
N THR A 450 6.14 8.13 -30.54
CA THR A 450 4.73 8.42 -30.22
C THR A 450 3.92 8.88 -31.45
N VAL A 451 4.50 9.75 -32.28
CA VAL A 451 3.84 10.22 -33.52
C VAL A 451 3.65 9.07 -34.51
N ASN A 452 4.64 8.18 -34.66
CA ASN A 452 4.51 7.02 -35.54
C ASN A 452 3.48 6.02 -35.02
N LEU A 453 3.45 5.75 -33.71
CA LEU A 453 2.43 4.92 -33.08
C LEU A 453 1.03 5.50 -33.32
N ALA A 454 0.83 6.79 -33.03
CA ALA A 454 -0.45 7.47 -33.25
C ALA A 454 -0.88 7.43 -34.73
N SER A 455 0.05 7.59 -35.67
CA SER A 455 -0.21 7.51 -37.11
C SER A 455 -0.68 6.11 -37.55
N ASN A 456 -0.38 5.08 -36.77
CA ASN A 456 -0.81 3.70 -36.97
C ASN A 456 -1.95 3.27 -36.05
N GLY A 457 -2.62 4.23 -35.39
CA GLY A 457 -3.80 3.98 -34.55
C GLY A 457 -3.47 3.32 -33.21
N LEU A 458 -2.22 3.39 -32.76
CA LEU A 458 -1.77 2.85 -31.48
C LEU A 458 -1.84 3.91 -30.37
N PRO A 459 -2.06 3.49 -29.11
CA PRO A 459 -2.09 4.41 -27.97
C PRO A 459 -0.70 5.00 -27.68
N THR A 460 -0.69 6.12 -26.96
CA THR A 460 0.54 6.68 -26.39
C THR A 460 1.14 5.70 -25.40
N PRO A 461 2.45 5.38 -25.50
CA PRO A 461 3.13 4.51 -24.54
C PRO A 461 3.12 5.10 -23.13
N VAL A 462 2.91 4.24 -22.13
CA VAL A 462 3.06 4.58 -20.70
C VAL A 462 4.28 3.92 -20.07
N SER A 463 4.90 2.95 -20.78
CA SER A 463 6.10 2.25 -20.34
C SER A 463 7.28 2.55 -21.26
N PHE A 464 8.47 2.62 -20.67
CA PHE A 464 9.74 2.87 -21.36
C PHE A 464 10.80 1.81 -21.03
N ALA A 465 11.72 1.56 -21.96
CA ALA A 465 12.94 0.81 -21.71
C ALA A 465 14.15 1.70 -22.00
N TRP A 466 15.07 1.82 -21.04
CA TRP A 466 16.29 2.61 -21.19
C TRP A 466 17.25 1.95 -22.20
N PRO A 467 17.50 2.56 -23.37
CA PRO A 467 18.46 2.01 -24.34
C PRO A 467 19.86 1.91 -23.72
N MET A 468 20.59 0.87 -24.13
CA MET A 468 21.90 0.53 -23.54
C MET A 468 21.85 0.25 -22.02
N ASN A 469 20.66 0.10 -21.42
CA ASN A 469 20.45 -0.02 -19.98
C ASN A 469 20.95 1.19 -19.15
N ASN A 470 21.18 2.32 -19.81
CA ASN A 470 21.81 3.50 -19.22
C ASN A 470 20.80 4.60 -18.96
N PHE A 471 20.99 5.34 -17.87
CA PHE A 471 20.02 6.33 -17.41
C PHE A 471 20.69 7.49 -16.68
N SER A 472 19.92 8.56 -16.51
CA SER A 472 20.33 9.72 -15.73
C SER A 472 19.17 10.39 -15.02
N PRO A 473 19.42 11.12 -13.91
CA PRO A 473 18.36 11.83 -13.19
C PRO A 473 17.62 12.81 -14.08
N GLU A 474 18.34 13.51 -14.98
CA GLU A 474 17.72 14.50 -15.86
C GLU A 474 16.85 13.87 -16.94
N CYS A 475 17.27 12.75 -17.51
CA CYS A 475 16.45 12.03 -18.48
C CYS A 475 15.27 11.33 -17.80
N ARG A 476 15.42 10.88 -16.55
CA ARG A 476 14.31 10.32 -15.77
C ARG A 476 13.24 11.39 -15.51
N GLN A 477 13.65 12.64 -15.25
CA GLN A 477 12.71 13.76 -15.17
C GLN A 477 11.97 13.99 -16.50
N VAL A 478 12.65 13.83 -17.64
CA VAL A 478 11.97 13.91 -18.96
C VAL A 478 10.87 12.86 -19.08
N LEU A 479 11.12 11.60 -18.71
CA LEU A 479 10.08 10.56 -18.75
C LEU A 479 8.87 10.92 -17.88
N MET A 480 9.11 11.48 -16.69
CA MET A 480 8.05 11.95 -15.80
C MET A 480 7.25 13.10 -16.41
N ASP A 481 7.93 14.10 -16.99
CA ASP A 481 7.29 15.25 -17.66
C ASP A 481 6.43 14.81 -18.86
N GLU A 482 6.85 13.76 -19.57
CA GLU A 482 6.15 13.20 -20.74
C GLU A 482 5.07 12.16 -20.36
N GLY A 483 4.83 11.94 -19.06
CA GLY A 483 3.72 11.11 -18.56
C GLY A 483 3.97 9.60 -18.58
N TYR A 484 5.22 9.15 -18.66
CA TYR A 484 5.55 7.73 -18.48
C TYR A 484 5.31 7.32 -17.03
N LEU A 485 4.74 6.14 -16.83
CA LEU A 485 4.45 5.56 -15.51
C LEU A 485 5.54 4.60 -15.08
N PHE A 486 6.06 3.80 -16.02
CA PHE A 486 7.07 2.79 -15.74
C PHE A 486 8.23 2.88 -16.71
N ALA A 487 9.44 2.63 -16.21
CA ALA A 487 10.60 2.48 -17.07
C ALA A 487 11.59 1.44 -16.55
N ARG A 488 11.98 0.53 -17.43
CA ARG A 488 12.93 -0.54 -17.12
C ARG A 488 14.34 -0.18 -17.56
N ARG A 489 15.29 -0.33 -16.64
CA ARG A 489 16.74 -0.31 -16.87
C ARG A 489 17.30 -1.73 -16.82
N GLY A 490 18.58 -1.90 -17.14
CA GLY A 490 19.25 -3.19 -16.94
C GLY A 490 19.52 -3.49 -15.46
N MET A 491 20.38 -4.48 -15.22
CA MET A 491 20.76 -4.90 -13.87
C MET A 491 21.65 -3.89 -13.14
N GLN A 492 22.11 -2.85 -13.83
CA GLN A 492 23.03 -1.82 -13.33
C GLN A 492 22.25 -0.75 -12.56
N PRO A 493 22.83 -0.14 -11.50
CA PRO A 493 24.22 -0.23 -11.06
C PRO A 493 24.58 -1.44 -10.19
N GLU A 494 23.60 -2.26 -9.82
CA GLU A 494 23.78 -3.33 -8.83
C GLU A 494 24.63 -4.49 -9.36
N GLU A 495 24.45 -4.86 -10.63
CA GLU A 495 25.23 -5.91 -11.30
C GLU A 495 25.75 -5.45 -12.67
N PRO A 496 26.92 -5.96 -13.10
CA PRO A 496 27.52 -5.60 -14.39
C PRO A 496 26.70 -6.14 -15.57
N TYR A 497 26.79 -5.44 -16.70
CA TYR A 497 26.09 -5.82 -17.94
C TYR A 497 26.86 -6.90 -18.70
N GLY A 498 26.15 -7.73 -19.46
CA GLY A 498 26.73 -8.70 -20.39
C GLY A 498 27.20 -10.00 -19.74
N GLU A 499 26.81 -10.27 -18.49
CA GLU A 499 27.06 -11.53 -17.80
C GLU A 499 25.74 -12.17 -17.36
N ASN A 500 25.69 -13.50 -17.38
CA ASN A 500 24.54 -14.27 -16.94
C ASN A 500 24.46 -14.28 -15.41
N ARG A 501 24.00 -13.16 -14.82
CA ARG A 501 23.91 -12.89 -13.38
C ARG A 501 22.47 -12.59 -12.97
N PHE A 502 22.26 -12.61 -11.65
CA PHE A 502 20.99 -12.22 -11.04
C PHE A 502 21.00 -10.72 -10.74
N GLY A 503 20.23 -9.96 -11.51
CA GLY A 503 19.87 -8.60 -11.13
C GLY A 503 18.87 -8.56 -9.98
N PRO A 504 18.59 -7.38 -9.41
CA PRO A 504 17.65 -7.26 -8.32
C PRO A 504 16.20 -7.51 -8.77
N LEU A 505 15.37 -7.97 -7.84
CA LEU A 505 13.92 -7.96 -7.99
C LEU A 505 13.42 -6.52 -7.94
N TYR A 506 12.41 -6.20 -8.73
CA TYR A 506 11.70 -4.95 -8.56
C TYR A 506 10.91 -4.97 -7.24
N ASP A 507 11.23 -4.00 -6.40
CA ASP A 507 10.66 -3.75 -5.08
C ASP A 507 10.12 -2.32 -5.08
N PRO A 508 8.80 -2.10 -5.18
CA PRO A 508 8.22 -0.77 -5.32
C PRO A 508 8.41 0.09 -4.06
N THR A 509 8.82 -0.50 -2.93
CA THR A 509 9.15 0.25 -1.71
C THR A 509 10.56 0.84 -1.74
N LYS A 510 11.39 0.43 -2.70
CA LYS A 510 12.81 0.80 -2.80
C LYS A 510 13.22 1.38 -4.14
N HIS A 511 12.56 0.94 -5.21
CA HIS A 511 12.92 1.34 -6.56
C HIS A 511 11.92 2.34 -7.11
N ASP A 512 12.43 3.35 -7.79
CA ASP A 512 11.64 4.29 -8.56
C ASP A 512 10.94 3.56 -9.72
N PRO A 513 9.65 3.84 -9.99
CA PRO A 513 8.94 3.18 -11.07
C PRO A 513 9.53 3.52 -12.45
N LEU A 514 10.35 4.57 -12.60
CA LEU A 514 11.08 4.88 -13.84
C LEU A 514 12.52 4.32 -13.87
N LEU A 515 12.92 3.54 -12.87
CA LEU A 515 14.24 2.89 -12.78
C LEU A 515 14.09 1.42 -12.34
N ILE A 516 13.08 0.73 -12.88
CA ILE A 516 12.80 -0.69 -12.59
C ILE A 516 13.99 -1.55 -13.04
N PRO A 517 14.64 -2.31 -12.14
CA PRO A 517 15.75 -3.18 -12.50
C PRO A 517 15.30 -4.40 -13.32
N THR A 518 16.09 -4.77 -14.33
CA THR A 518 16.05 -6.12 -14.88
C THR A 518 16.55 -7.13 -13.85
N THR A 519 15.77 -8.17 -13.58
CA THR A 519 16.18 -9.29 -12.72
C THR A 519 17.03 -10.30 -13.49
N ALA A 520 16.70 -10.55 -14.76
CA ALA A 520 17.53 -11.37 -15.64
C ALA A 520 17.37 -10.96 -17.11
N ASP A 521 18.49 -10.99 -17.83
CA ASP A 521 18.60 -10.68 -19.26
C ASP A 521 18.90 -11.98 -20.02
N ALA A 522 18.13 -12.25 -21.07
CA ALA A 522 18.13 -13.52 -21.75
C ALA A 522 19.26 -13.61 -22.79
N TYR A 523 20.38 -14.21 -22.41
CA TYR A 523 21.52 -14.47 -23.29
C TYR A 523 21.42 -15.83 -24.03
N PRO A 524 22.16 -16.02 -25.13
CA PRO A 524 22.13 -17.28 -25.91
C PRO A 524 22.50 -18.54 -25.11
N ASP A 525 23.27 -18.40 -24.03
CA ASP A 525 23.71 -19.49 -23.16
C ASP A 525 22.85 -19.65 -21.89
N TRP A 526 21.70 -18.97 -21.82
CA TRP A 526 20.80 -19.06 -20.68
C TRP A 526 20.21 -20.46 -20.57
N THR A 527 20.44 -21.15 -19.44
CA THR A 527 20.00 -22.54 -19.24
C THR A 527 18.69 -22.60 -18.46
N MET A 528 17.97 -23.73 -18.54
CA MET A 528 16.80 -23.95 -17.69
C MET A 528 17.12 -23.89 -16.19
N ASP A 529 18.30 -24.36 -15.77
CA ASP A 529 18.70 -24.31 -14.37
C ASP A 529 18.91 -22.87 -13.91
N HIS A 530 19.51 -22.03 -14.77
CA HIS A 530 19.64 -20.61 -14.47
C HIS A 530 18.26 -19.94 -14.41
N PHE A 531 17.40 -20.18 -15.41
CA PHE A 531 16.03 -19.64 -15.43
C PHE A 531 15.26 -19.99 -14.16
N LYS A 532 15.30 -21.26 -13.74
CA LYS A 532 14.68 -21.72 -12.48
C LYS A 532 15.26 -21.04 -11.25
N ALA A 533 16.58 -20.80 -11.23
CA ALA A 533 17.23 -20.09 -10.13
C ALA A 533 16.78 -18.62 -10.05
N VAL A 534 16.55 -17.95 -11.19
CA VAL A 534 15.94 -16.61 -11.22
C VAL A 534 14.51 -16.66 -10.68
N MET A 535 13.70 -17.60 -11.17
CA MET A 535 12.31 -17.75 -10.75
C MET A 535 12.16 -18.08 -9.25
N ALA A 536 13.13 -18.79 -8.68
CA ALA A 536 13.16 -19.11 -7.25
C ALA A 536 13.36 -17.89 -6.34
N GLN A 537 13.74 -16.73 -6.88
CA GLN A 537 13.84 -15.48 -6.12
C GLN A 537 12.47 -14.85 -5.85
N ALA A 538 11.36 -15.36 -6.41
CA ALA A 538 10.03 -14.80 -6.19
C ALA A 538 9.67 -14.70 -4.70
N THR A 539 9.51 -13.48 -4.21
CA THR A 539 9.07 -13.18 -2.84
C THR A 539 7.83 -12.29 -2.85
N PRO A 540 6.94 -12.37 -1.84
CA PRO A 540 5.77 -11.48 -1.74
C PRO A 540 6.17 -10.00 -1.86
N GLY A 541 5.34 -9.20 -2.55
CA GLY A 541 5.57 -7.77 -2.69
C GLY A 541 6.66 -7.36 -3.69
N LYS A 542 7.28 -8.32 -4.40
CA LYS A 542 8.32 -8.04 -5.39
C LYS A 542 8.03 -8.70 -6.73
N VAL A 543 8.57 -8.12 -7.79
CA VAL A 543 8.37 -8.57 -9.17
C VAL A 543 9.68 -9.01 -9.78
N ILE A 544 9.65 -10.15 -10.47
CA ILE A 544 10.75 -10.55 -11.34
C ILE A 544 10.55 -9.87 -12.70
N VAL A 545 11.56 -9.17 -13.20
CA VAL A 545 11.50 -8.47 -14.48
C VAL A 545 12.47 -9.13 -15.46
N LEU A 546 11.92 -9.74 -16.51
CA LEU A 546 12.70 -10.43 -17.53
C LEU A 546 12.85 -9.60 -18.79
N GLN A 547 14.08 -9.52 -19.27
CA GLN A 547 14.44 -8.84 -20.50
C GLN A 547 14.79 -9.87 -21.57
N PHE A 548 14.10 -9.77 -22.71
CA PHE A 548 14.39 -10.51 -23.93
C PHE A 548 14.61 -9.51 -25.07
N HIS A 549 15.39 -9.91 -26.07
CA HIS A 549 15.46 -9.20 -27.35
C HIS A 549 14.68 -10.03 -28.36
N GLY A 550 15.31 -10.74 -29.31
CA GLY A 550 14.61 -11.64 -30.24
C GLY A 550 14.63 -13.13 -29.86
N VAL A 551 13.61 -13.86 -30.34
CA VAL A 551 13.42 -15.30 -30.17
C VAL A 551 13.27 -16.00 -31.55
N PRO A 552 14.34 -16.16 -32.34
CA PRO A 552 15.69 -15.65 -32.12
C PRO A 552 15.87 -14.22 -32.64
N ASP A 553 16.95 -13.57 -32.22
CA ASP A 553 17.45 -12.34 -32.84
C ASP A 553 18.62 -12.66 -33.78
N VAL A 554 18.36 -12.62 -35.08
CA VAL A 554 19.40 -12.89 -36.10
C VAL A 554 20.30 -11.67 -36.30
N ALA A 555 19.78 -10.46 -36.08
CA ALA A 555 20.53 -9.21 -36.25
C ALA A 555 21.47 -8.95 -35.06
N HIS A 556 21.06 -9.36 -33.85
CA HIS A 556 21.81 -9.20 -32.60
C HIS A 556 22.05 -10.55 -31.89
N PRO A 557 22.89 -11.43 -32.45
CA PRO A 557 23.05 -12.81 -31.95
C PRO A 557 23.61 -12.92 -30.53
N TRP A 558 24.20 -11.86 -29.97
CA TRP A 558 24.74 -11.85 -28.60
C TRP A 558 23.66 -11.76 -27.51
N VAL A 559 22.44 -11.36 -27.85
CA VAL A 559 21.27 -11.25 -26.95
C VAL A 559 20.08 -12.08 -27.47
N SER A 560 20.34 -12.99 -28.41
CA SER A 560 19.31 -13.86 -28.98
C SER A 560 18.93 -14.97 -28.00
N THR A 561 17.63 -15.22 -27.85
CA THR A 561 17.13 -16.40 -27.14
C THR A 561 16.77 -17.52 -28.12
N PRO A 562 17.26 -18.77 -27.94
CA PRO A 562 16.83 -19.89 -28.77
C PRO A 562 15.32 -20.18 -28.59
N PRO A 563 14.54 -20.37 -29.67
CA PRO A 563 13.10 -20.67 -29.59
C PRO A 563 12.74 -21.81 -28.64
N VAL A 564 13.47 -22.93 -28.73
CA VAL A 564 13.27 -24.10 -27.86
C VAL A 564 13.46 -23.77 -26.38
N MET A 565 14.38 -22.86 -26.05
CA MET A 565 14.58 -22.45 -24.67
C MET A 565 13.44 -21.54 -24.20
N PHE A 566 13.01 -20.60 -25.04
CA PHE A 566 11.88 -19.73 -24.74
C PHE A 566 10.58 -20.53 -24.48
N GLU A 567 10.30 -21.55 -25.31
CA GLU A 567 9.19 -22.49 -25.08
C GLU A 567 9.26 -23.14 -23.70
N GLN A 568 10.45 -23.62 -23.29
CA GLN A 568 10.63 -24.26 -22.00
C GLN A 568 10.47 -23.28 -20.83
N TYR A 569 10.92 -22.03 -20.99
CA TYR A 569 10.72 -20.98 -19.99
C TYR A 569 9.24 -20.68 -19.79
N MET A 570 8.50 -20.47 -20.88
CA MET A 570 7.07 -20.14 -20.81
C MET A 570 6.26 -21.32 -20.25
N ALA A 571 6.59 -22.55 -20.67
CA ALA A 571 5.98 -23.76 -20.11
C ALA A 571 6.19 -23.85 -18.60
N TYR A 572 7.42 -23.60 -18.12
CA TYR A 572 7.72 -23.60 -16.69
C TYR A 572 6.92 -22.54 -15.93
N LEU A 573 6.82 -21.31 -16.44
CA LEU A 573 6.02 -20.25 -15.80
C LEU A 573 4.56 -20.68 -15.66
N ALA A 574 4.01 -21.33 -16.68
CA ALA A 574 2.61 -21.80 -16.67
C ALA A 574 2.42 -22.97 -15.69
N GLU A 575 3.30 -23.98 -15.75
CA GLU A 575 3.26 -25.15 -14.86
C GLU A 575 3.39 -24.76 -13.38
N GLU A 576 4.24 -23.77 -13.07
CA GLU A 576 4.47 -23.30 -11.70
C GLU A 576 3.49 -22.21 -11.25
N GLY A 577 2.52 -21.83 -12.10
CA GLY A 577 1.47 -20.88 -11.76
C GLY A 577 1.97 -19.46 -11.49
N PHE A 578 2.92 -18.97 -12.29
CA PHE A 578 3.36 -17.58 -12.22
C PHE A 578 2.29 -16.63 -12.75
N ASN A 579 2.15 -15.47 -12.09
CA ASN A 579 1.34 -14.35 -12.57
C ASN A 579 2.17 -13.55 -13.58
N VAL A 580 1.94 -13.78 -14.88
CA VAL A 580 2.74 -13.20 -15.97
C VAL A 580 2.02 -11.99 -16.56
N VAL A 581 2.59 -10.81 -16.34
CA VAL A 581 1.95 -9.51 -16.63
C VAL A 581 2.79 -8.64 -17.57
N ALA A 582 2.15 -7.67 -18.21
CA ALA A 582 2.85 -6.59 -18.90
C ALA A 582 3.32 -5.51 -17.90
N MET A 583 4.23 -4.64 -18.33
CA MET A 583 4.73 -3.53 -17.52
C MET A 583 3.60 -2.57 -17.12
N CYS A 584 2.67 -2.21 -18.02
CA CYS A 584 1.55 -1.33 -17.67
C CYS A 584 0.62 -1.91 -16.60
N ASP A 585 0.57 -3.23 -16.46
CA ASP A 585 -0.24 -3.88 -15.43
C ASP A 585 0.31 -3.63 -14.03
N LEU A 586 1.56 -3.19 -13.91
CA LEU A 586 2.12 -2.74 -12.63
C LEU A 586 1.35 -1.56 -12.04
N ALA A 587 0.63 -0.76 -12.84
CA ALA A 587 -0.25 0.30 -12.33
C ALA A 587 -1.36 -0.25 -11.43
N SER A 588 -1.68 -1.55 -11.54
CA SER A 588 -2.61 -2.21 -10.64
C SER A 588 -1.99 -2.55 -9.29
N TYR A 589 -0.66 -2.54 -9.13
CA TYR A 589 0.04 -2.98 -7.90
C TYR A 589 1.00 -1.94 -7.32
N VAL A 590 1.31 -0.91 -8.07
CA VAL A 590 2.29 0.11 -7.72
C VAL A 590 1.66 1.47 -7.90
N ASP A 591 1.68 2.26 -6.84
CA ASP A 591 1.38 3.68 -6.95
C ASP A 591 2.56 4.35 -7.67
N SER A 592 2.31 4.92 -8.85
CA SER A 592 3.32 5.65 -9.61
C SER A 592 3.61 7.03 -9.01
N GLY A 593 3.04 7.38 -7.85
CA GLY A 593 3.42 8.54 -7.06
C GLY A 593 4.93 8.61 -6.89
N PHE A 594 5.58 9.55 -7.58
CA PHE A 594 7.03 9.65 -7.74
C PHE A 594 7.79 10.12 -6.48
N ASP A 595 7.25 9.88 -5.28
CA ASP A 595 7.86 10.21 -3.98
C ASP A 595 8.61 8.98 -3.42
N THR A 596 9.60 8.50 -4.19
CA THR A 596 10.43 7.36 -3.77
C THR A 596 11.77 7.84 -3.20
N HIS A 597 12.23 7.19 -2.14
CA HIS A 597 13.57 7.44 -1.56
C HIS A 597 14.66 6.58 -2.25
N ASP A 598 14.48 6.24 -3.53
CA ASP A 598 15.38 5.36 -4.26
C ASP A 598 16.76 6.05 -4.44
N PRO A 599 17.85 5.47 -3.90
CA PRO A 599 19.18 6.06 -4.03
C PRO A 599 19.66 6.18 -5.49
N THR A 600 19.09 5.39 -6.42
CA THR A 600 19.42 5.47 -7.86
C THR A 600 18.85 6.70 -8.55
N LEU A 601 17.89 7.40 -7.94
CA LEU A 601 17.33 8.67 -8.47
C LEU A 601 18.38 9.75 -8.68
N LEU A 602 19.45 9.75 -7.88
CA LEU A 602 20.53 10.72 -7.96
C LEU A 602 21.74 10.19 -8.75
N ILE A 603 21.64 8.97 -9.27
CA ILE A 603 22.73 8.28 -9.96
C ILE A 603 22.58 8.45 -11.45
N ARG A 604 23.73 8.71 -12.08
CA ARG A 604 23.93 8.62 -13.52
C ARG A 604 24.67 7.33 -13.82
N TRP A 605 24.19 6.55 -14.78
CA TRP A 605 24.84 5.31 -15.18
C TRP A 605 25.01 5.19 -16.70
N PRO A 606 26.22 4.81 -17.19
CA PRO A 606 27.42 4.51 -16.43
C PRO A 606 28.03 5.76 -15.79
N VAL A 607 28.85 5.55 -14.76
CA VAL A 607 29.64 6.63 -14.16
C VAL A 607 30.79 6.94 -15.13
N TRP A 608 30.69 8.08 -15.81
CA TRP A 608 31.77 8.56 -16.68
C TRP A 608 32.86 9.25 -15.83
N PRO A 609 34.15 9.01 -16.13
CA PRO A 609 35.29 9.59 -15.41
C PRO A 609 35.45 11.11 -15.56
#